data_AF-A0A4Q7NYH9-F1
#
_entry.id   AF-A0A4Q7NYH9-F1
#
_cell.length_a   1.000
_cell.length_b   1.000
_cell.length_c   1.000
_cell.angle_alpha   90.00
_cell.angle_beta   90.00
_cell.angle_gamma   90.00
#
_symmetry.space_group_name_H-M   'P 1'
#
loop_
_entity.id
_entity.type
_entity.pdbx_description
1 polymer ?
#
loop_
_entity_poly.entity_id
_entity_poly.type
_entity_poly.pdbx_seq_one_letter_code
_entity_poly.pdbx_strand_id
1 'polypeptide(L)'
;MDNGIKIELINNRDKISKSELNTFRIGIIMTNNTNETLTFDISKLQLYVNNKRSFAWDLTVQNGTYLSIKIKSGKSEKVVWPLGEAIFSSTGNYQLALKINNQIIDTNKITVVN
;
A
#
# COMPACT_ATOMS: atom_id res chain seq x y z
N MET A 1 -11.20 -6.25 -12.32
CA MET A 1 -9.87 -6.66 -11.82
C MET A 1 -9.43 -7.79 -12.74
N ASP A 2 -8.77 -7.46 -13.84
CA ASP A 2 -8.67 -8.36 -15.01
C ASP A 2 -7.36 -9.12 -15.14
N ASN A 3 -6.50 -9.14 -14.11
CA ASN A 3 -5.15 -9.70 -14.22
C ASN A 3 -4.88 -10.90 -13.30
N GLY A 4 -5.89 -11.51 -12.67
CA GLY A 4 -5.70 -12.69 -11.80
C GLY A 4 -4.88 -12.45 -10.51
N ILE A 5 -4.42 -11.22 -10.28
CA ILE A 5 -3.69 -10.79 -9.09
C ILE A 5 -4.66 -10.05 -8.17
N LYS A 6 -4.89 -10.61 -6.98
CA LYS A 6 -5.56 -9.90 -5.88
C LYS A 6 -4.53 -9.01 -5.19
N ILE A 7 -4.90 -7.77 -4.87
CA ILE A 7 -4.02 -6.81 -4.21
C ILE A 7 -4.73 -6.29 -2.96
N GLU A 8 -4.05 -6.32 -1.84
CA GLU A 8 -4.55 -5.89 -0.54
C GLU A 8 -3.62 -4.84 0.06
N LEU A 9 -4.19 -3.77 0.60
CA LEU A 9 -3.46 -2.75 1.34
C LEU A 9 -3.24 -3.27 2.76
N ILE A 10 -1.99 -3.42 3.14
CA ILE A 10 -1.65 -3.87 4.49
C ILE A 10 -0.99 -2.76 5.28
N ASN A 11 -1.23 -2.76 6.59
CA ASN A 11 -0.55 -1.92 7.55
C ASN A 11 -0.23 -2.75 8.81
N ASN A 12 0.70 -2.30 9.64
CA ASN A 12 1.06 -3.04 10.85
C ASN A 12 0.28 -2.65 12.11
N ARG A 13 -0.47 -1.54 12.09
CA ARG A 13 -1.22 -1.00 13.23
C ARG A 13 -2.38 -0.13 12.75
N ASP A 14 -3.60 -0.40 13.21
CA ASP A 14 -4.75 0.48 12.95
C ASP A 14 -4.82 1.69 13.89
N LYS A 15 -4.00 1.70 14.96
CA LYS A 15 -3.83 2.82 15.89
C LYS A 15 -2.37 2.98 16.28
N ILE A 16 -1.85 4.20 16.24
CA ILE A 16 -0.43 4.48 16.52
C ILE A 16 -0.26 5.86 17.19
N SER A 17 0.70 6.00 18.10
CA SER A 17 1.04 7.32 18.64
C SER A 17 1.86 8.13 17.65
N LYS A 18 1.85 9.46 17.80
CA LYS A 18 2.67 10.36 16.99
C LYS A 18 4.17 10.09 17.18
N SER A 19 4.58 9.70 18.39
CA SER A 19 5.97 9.35 18.70
C SER A 19 6.44 8.04 18.07
N GLU A 20 5.53 7.17 17.64
CA GLU A 20 5.83 5.87 17.04
C GLU A 20 5.70 5.86 15.51
N LEU A 21 5.42 6.99 14.85
CA LEU A 21 5.17 7.04 13.40
C LEU A 21 6.33 6.49 12.57
N ASN A 22 7.56 6.60 13.04
CA ASN A 22 8.74 5.99 12.41
C ASN A 22 8.69 4.44 12.37
N THR A 23 7.88 3.81 13.21
CA THR A 23 7.66 2.35 13.25
C THR A 23 6.48 1.89 12.38
N PHE A 24 5.65 2.81 11.91
CA PHE A 24 4.51 2.47 11.06
C PHE A 24 4.98 1.93 9.71
N ARG A 25 4.42 0.79 9.32
CA ARG A 25 4.68 0.14 8.04
C ARG A 25 3.39 -0.01 7.28
N ILE A 26 3.42 0.40 6.02
CA ILE A 26 2.33 0.23 5.05
C ILE A 26 2.87 -0.44 3.82
N GLY A 27 2.02 -1.19 3.13
CA GLY A 27 2.45 -1.92 1.96
C GLY A 27 1.32 -2.62 1.26
N ILE A 28 1.69 -3.56 0.41
CA ILE A 28 0.75 -4.41 -0.31
C ILE A 28 1.09 -5.88 -0.15
N ILE A 29 0.05 -6.70 -0.19
CA ILE A 29 0.16 -8.11 -0.52
C ILE A 29 -0.46 -8.29 -1.90
N MET A 30 0.27 -8.95 -2.79
CA MET A 30 -0.21 -9.30 -4.12
C MET A 30 -0.25 -10.83 -4.22
N THR A 31 -1.42 -11.39 -4.48
CA THR A 31 -1.64 -12.84 -4.57
C THR A 31 -2.01 -13.21 -5.99
N ASN A 32 -1.23 -14.09 -6.60
CA ASN A 32 -1.51 -14.62 -7.93
C ASN A 32 -2.39 -15.87 -7.83
N ASN A 33 -3.66 -15.75 -8.23
CA ASN A 33 -4.64 -16.84 -8.21
C ASN A 33 -4.71 -17.61 -9.52
N THR A 34 -3.78 -17.38 -10.44
CA THR A 34 -3.71 -18.09 -11.72
C THR A 34 -2.72 -19.25 -11.66
N ASN A 35 -2.71 -20.08 -12.70
CA ASN A 35 -1.80 -21.21 -12.83
C ASN A 35 -0.43 -20.83 -13.44
N GLU A 36 -0.23 -19.57 -13.80
CA GLU A 36 0.98 -19.06 -14.45
C GLU A 36 1.76 -18.12 -13.52
N THR A 37 3.02 -17.84 -13.84
CA THR A 37 3.75 -16.76 -13.15
C THR A 37 3.36 -15.42 -13.77
N LEU A 38 2.91 -14.49 -12.95
CA LEU A 38 2.53 -13.15 -13.39
C LEU A 38 3.56 -12.12 -12.96
N THR A 39 3.67 -11.04 -13.74
CA THR A 39 4.47 -9.87 -13.36
C THR A 39 3.54 -8.70 -13.11
N PHE A 40 3.66 -8.06 -11.96
CA PHE A 40 2.88 -6.88 -11.60
C PHE A 40 3.77 -5.65 -11.51
N ASP A 41 3.30 -4.56 -12.11
CA ASP A 41 3.95 -3.27 -12.04
C ASP A 41 3.34 -2.44 -10.90
N ILE A 42 4.09 -2.27 -9.81
CA ILE A 42 3.59 -1.57 -8.61
C ILE A 42 3.40 -0.07 -8.81
N SER A 43 4.02 0.52 -9.83
CA SER A 43 3.86 1.96 -10.14
C SER A 43 2.44 2.32 -10.56
N LYS A 44 1.63 1.32 -10.95
CA LYS A 44 0.21 1.46 -11.26
C LYS A 44 -0.65 1.73 -10.03
N LEU A 45 -0.13 1.45 -8.83
CA LEU A 45 -0.86 1.62 -7.58
C LEU A 45 -0.71 3.03 -7.03
N GLN A 46 -1.83 3.59 -6.61
CA GLN A 46 -1.90 4.93 -6.03
C GLN A 46 -2.50 4.84 -4.63
N LEU A 47 -1.82 5.41 -3.64
CA LEU A 47 -2.36 5.55 -2.29
C LEU A 47 -3.01 6.91 -2.11
N TYR A 48 -4.20 6.93 -1.53
CA TYR A 48 -4.91 8.13 -1.10
C TYR A 48 -5.06 8.15 0.41
N VAL A 49 -4.86 9.31 1.01
CA VAL A 49 -5.00 9.60 2.44
C VAL A 49 -6.06 10.68 2.58
N ASN A 50 -7.20 10.38 3.20
CA ASN A 50 -8.34 11.30 3.32
C ASN A 50 -8.72 11.93 1.95
N ASN A 51 -8.84 11.09 0.92
CA ASN A 51 -9.14 11.47 -0.47
C ASN A 51 -8.06 12.31 -1.19
N LYS A 52 -6.88 12.53 -0.61
CA LYS A 52 -5.74 13.18 -1.27
C LYS A 52 -4.68 12.15 -1.66
N ARG A 53 -4.15 12.25 -2.88
CA ARG A 53 -3.09 11.35 -3.36
C ARG A 53 -1.81 11.53 -2.53
N SER A 54 -1.18 10.43 -2.12
CA SER A 54 0.05 10.44 -1.33
C SER A 54 1.28 10.53 -2.23
N PHE A 55 1.96 11.68 -2.20
CA PHE A 55 3.25 11.86 -2.88
C PHE A 55 4.34 10.94 -2.31
N ALA A 56 4.34 10.70 -1.00
CA ALA A 56 5.30 9.81 -0.36
C ALA A 56 5.22 8.37 -0.91
N TRP A 57 3.99 7.88 -1.12
CA TRP A 57 3.77 6.61 -1.80
C TRP A 57 4.30 6.63 -3.23
N ASP A 58 3.92 7.63 -4.03
CA ASP A 58 4.34 7.74 -5.43
C ASP A 58 5.87 7.71 -5.57
N LEU A 59 6.59 8.49 -4.75
CA LEU A 59 8.05 8.51 -4.73
C LEU A 59 8.64 7.14 -4.35
N THR A 60 8.01 6.45 -3.41
CA THR A 60 8.48 5.15 -2.91
C THR A 60 8.31 4.04 -3.95
N VAL A 61 7.17 4.00 -4.64
CA VAL A 61 6.92 2.98 -5.68
C VAL A 61 7.68 3.27 -6.97
N GLN A 62 7.98 4.55 -7.28
CA GLN A 62 8.73 4.94 -8.48
C GLN A 62 10.25 4.84 -8.31
N ASN A 63 10.79 5.14 -7.12
CA ASN A 63 12.23 5.06 -6.86
C ASN A 63 12.70 3.68 -6.37
N GLY A 64 11.79 2.72 -6.20
CA GLY A 64 12.10 1.40 -5.68
C GLY A 64 12.69 0.44 -6.72
N THR A 65 13.53 -0.49 -6.29
CA THR A 65 14.06 -1.62 -7.08
C THR A 65 12.99 -2.62 -7.54
N TYR A 66 11.74 -2.45 -7.08
CA TYR A 66 10.64 -3.40 -7.22
C TYR A 66 9.57 -2.96 -8.21
N LEU A 67 9.92 -2.15 -9.22
CA LEU A 67 8.98 -1.67 -10.24
C LEU A 67 8.17 -2.81 -10.87
N SER A 68 8.78 -3.98 -11.09
CA SER A 68 8.12 -5.17 -11.63
C SER A 68 8.35 -6.37 -10.71
N ILE A 69 7.28 -6.86 -10.10
CA ILE A 69 7.32 -7.99 -9.16
C ILE A 69 6.79 -9.24 -9.84
N LYS A 70 7.62 -10.29 -9.88
CA LYS A 70 7.22 -11.61 -10.37
C LYS A 70 6.57 -12.40 -9.24
N ILE A 71 5.34 -12.83 -9.44
CA ILE A 71 4.54 -13.58 -8.48
C ILE A 71 4.24 -14.95 -9.07
N LYS A 72 4.81 -16.00 -8.48
CA LYS A 72 4.57 -17.38 -8.93
C LYS A 72 3.10 -17.77 -8.76
N SER A 73 2.66 -18.73 -9.57
CA SER A 73 1.33 -19.35 -9.46
C SER A 73 1.01 -19.77 -8.02
N GLY A 74 -0.17 -19.37 -7.53
CA GLY A 74 -0.65 -19.65 -6.17
C GLY A 74 0.16 -19.02 -5.04
N LYS A 75 1.09 -18.11 -5.33
CA LYS A 75 1.93 -17.43 -4.31
C LYS A 75 1.51 -16.00 -4.09
N SER A 76 1.94 -15.48 -2.94
CA SER A 76 1.80 -14.09 -2.56
C SER A 76 3.17 -13.44 -2.40
N GLU A 77 3.31 -12.22 -2.89
CA GLU A 77 4.46 -11.37 -2.63
C GLU A 77 4.03 -10.19 -1.75
N LYS A 78 4.87 -9.84 -0.77
CA LYS A 78 4.61 -8.78 0.19
C LYS A 78 5.69 -7.71 0.08
N VAL A 79 5.26 -6.46 -0.05
CA VAL A 79 6.17 -5.30 -0.05
C VAL A 79 5.68 -4.30 0.98
N VAL A 80 6.59 -3.79 1.82
CA VAL A 80 6.26 -2.87 2.92
C VAL A 80 7.30 -1.76 3.04
N TRP A 81 6.85 -0.57 3.43
CA TRP A 81 7.66 0.63 3.55
C TRP A 81 7.39 1.38 4.86
N PRO A 82 8.41 2.03 5.45
CA PRO A 82 8.26 2.91 6.62
C PRO A 82 7.79 4.31 6.20
N LEU A 83 6.49 4.49 6.01
CA LEU A 83 5.94 5.76 5.50
C LEU A 83 5.10 6.52 6.52
N GLY A 84 5.09 6.14 7.81
CA GLY A 84 4.21 6.77 8.81
C GLY A 84 4.33 8.29 8.89
N GLU A 85 5.53 8.80 9.09
CA GLU A 85 5.79 10.25 9.18
C GLU A 85 5.50 11.00 7.87
N ALA A 86 5.61 10.30 6.73
CA ALA A 86 5.37 10.89 5.41
C ALA A 86 3.87 10.86 5.00
N ILE A 87 3.07 10.02 5.65
CA ILE A 87 1.63 9.84 5.38
C ILE A 87 0.77 10.63 6.38
N PHE A 88 1.18 10.68 7.65
CA PHE A 88 0.39 11.29 8.73
C PHE A 88 1.04 12.59 9.21
N SER A 89 0.32 13.70 9.07
CA SER A 89 0.81 15.03 9.46
C SER A 89 0.45 15.42 10.90
N SER A 90 -0.67 14.92 11.42
CA SER A 90 -1.16 15.23 12.76
C SER A 90 -1.87 14.04 13.40
N THR A 91 -2.26 14.18 14.66
CA THR A 91 -3.21 13.25 15.28
C THR A 91 -4.57 13.33 14.59
N GLY A 92 -5.33 12.25 14.64
CA GLY A 92 -6.66 12.15 14.04
C GLY A 92 -6.91 10.81 13.34
N ASN A 93 -8.07 10.72 12.71
CA ASN A 93 -8.48 9.55 11.93
C ASN A 93 -8.14 9.75 10.46
N TYR A 94 -7.56 8.72 9.86
CA TYR A 94 -7.15 8.69 8.46
C TYR A 94 -7.82 7.54 7.75
N GLN A 95 -8.40 7.83 6.59
CA GLN A 95 -8.82 6.83 5.63
C GLN A 95 -7.75 6.68 4.57
N LEU A 96 -7.18 5.48 4.49
CA LEU A 96 -6.28 5.08 3.43
C LEU A 96 -7.09 4.36 2.36
N ALA A 97 -6.88 4.70 1.09
CA ALA A 97 -7.51 4.03 -0.03
C ALA A 97 -6.45 3.71 -1.09
N LEU A 98 -6.31 2.44 -1.43
CA LEU A 98 -5.47 2.00 -2.52
C LEU A 98 -6.30 2.00 -3.80
N LYS A 99 -5.75 2.55 -4.88
CA LYS A 99 -6.39 2.61 -6.18
C LYS A 99 -5.50 2.03 -7.28
N ILE A 100 -6.15 1.50 -8.30
CA ILE A 100 -5.55 1.18 -9.60
C ILE A 100 -6.50 1.66 -10.69
N ASN A 101 -6.00 2.34 -11.72
CA ASN A 101 -6.83 2.89 -12.82
C ASN A 101 -8.07 3.66 -12.32
N ASN A 102 -7.89 4.54 -11.32
CA ASN A 102 -8.95 5.30 -10.63
C ASN A 102 -10.01 4.48 -9.86
N GLN A 103 -9.92 3.16 -9.80
CA GLN A 103 -10.81 2.31 -9.01
C GLN A 103 -10.20 2.03 -7.64
N ILE A 104 -10.99 2.18 -6.57
CA ILE A 104 -10.59 1.77 -5.22
C ILE A 104 -10.57 0.24 -5.19
N ILE A 105 -9.45 -0.32 -4.77
CA ILE A 105 -9.27 -1.77 -4.64
C ILE A 105 -9.25 -2.23 -3.18
N ASP A 106 -8.84 -1.36 -2.27
CA ASP A 106 -8.85 -1.64 -0.84
C ASP A 106 -8.82 -0.35 -0.01
N THR A 107 -9.28 -0.42 1.24
CA THR A 107 -9.28 0.72 2.17
C THR A 107 -8.94 0.29 3.59
N ASN A 108 -8.14 1.10 4.28
CA ASN A 108 -7.84 0.93 5.70
C ASN A 108 -8.17 2.20 6.49
N LYS A 109 -8.44 2.06 7.79
CA LYS A 109 -8.62 3.20 8.71
C LYS A 109 -7.52 3.18 9.75
N ILE A 110 -6.81 4.30 9.89
CA ILE A 110 -5.72 4.45 10.85
C ILE A 110 -6.04 5.60 11.81
N THR A 111 -5.81 5.41 13.10
CA THR A 111 -5.96 6.46 14.11
C THR A 111 -4.60 6.85 14.67
N VAL A 112 -4.21 8.12 14.48
CA VAL A 112 -2.99 8.68 15.08
C VAL A 112 -3.36 9.41 16.36
N VAL A 113 -2.77 8.99 17.48
CA VAL A 113 -2.96 9.62 18.80
C VAL A 113 -1.70 10.35 19.26
N ASN A 114 -1.81 11.14 20.32
CA ASN A 114 -0.62 11.75 20.94
C ASN A 114 0.26 10.68 21.58
#